data_AF-A0A3B0WVP7-F1
#
_entry.id   AF-A0A3B0WVP7-F1
#
_cell.length_a   1.000
_cell.length_b   1.000
_cell.length_c   1.000
_cell.angle_alpha   90.00
_cell.angle_beta   90.00
_cell.angle_gamma   90.00
#
_symmetry.space_group_name_H-M   'P 1'
#
loop_
_entity.id
_entity.type
_entity.pdbx_description
1 polymer ?
#
loop_
_entity_poly.entity_id
_entity_poly.type
_entity_poly.pdbx_seq_one_letter_code
_entity_poly.pdbx_strand_id
1 'polypeptide(L)'
;MIVVLLFNLLAVVTYLIPEQPWSEFVLVLSVVMIMLFVFVILLEWTWLHHMGKAQEDAAVKAKYNRAKLIYTVLFVMGFLISYWILL
;
A
#
# COMPACT_ATOMS: atom_id res chain seq x y z
N MET A 1 6.19 5.12 -1.43
CA MET A 1 5.84 4.64 -0.08
C MET A 1 4.99 5.64 0.71
N ILE A 2 5.47 6.86 1.01
CA ILE A 2 4.71 7.87 1.78
C ILE A 2 3.35 8.21 1.13
N VAL A 3 3.32 8.24 -0.20
CA VAL A 3 2.10 8.52 -0.97
C VAL A 3 0.99 7.48 -0.74
N VAL A 4 1.35 6.19 -0.55
CA VAL A 4 0.39 5.12 -0.23
C VAL A 4 -0.27 5.37 1.12
N LEU A 5 0.53 5.71 2.12
CA LEU A 5 0.04 6.05 3.46
C LEU A 5 -0.88 7.26 3.41
N LEU A 6 -0.53 8.29 2.65
CA LEU A 6 -1.35 9.49 2.44
C LEU A 6 -2.73 9.16 1.89
N PHE A 7 -2.82 8.38 0.81
CA PHE A 7 -4.13 8.03 0.23
C PHE A 7 -4.94 7.09 1.12
N ASN A 8 -4.30 6.17 1.83
CA ASN A 8 -5.00 5.36 2.84
C ASN A 8 -5.56 6.22 3.97
N LEU A 9 -4.80 7.21 4.44
CA LEU A 9 -5.24 8.12 5.50
C LEU A 9 -6.36 9.04 5.02
N LEU A 10 -6.27 9.56 3.79
CA LEU A 10 -7.33 10.35 3.15
C LEU A 10 -8.62 9.53 2.99
N ALA A 11 -8.52 8.26 2.61
CA ALA A 11 -9.66 7.37 2.50
C ALA A 11 -10.35 7.17 3.86
N VAL A 12 -9.58 6.99 4.94
CA VAL A 12 -10.13 6.90 6.30
C VAL A 12 -10.76 8.23 6.75
N VAL A 13 -10.10 9.36 6.50
CA VAL A 13 -10.60 10.69 6.89
C VAL A 13 -11.91 11.02 6.19
N THR A 14 -12.01 10.74 4.89
CA THR A 14 -13.24 10.97 4.11
C THR A 14 -14.37 10.07 4.57
N TYR A 15 -14.08 8.81 4.88
CA TYR A 15 -15.05 7.89 5.48
C TYR A 15 -15.57 8.37 6.83
N LEU A 16 -14.72 8.95 7.68
CA LEU A 16 -15.11 9.44 9.01
C LEU A 16 -15.83 10.80 9.01
N ILE A 17 -15.71 11.58 7.93
CA ILE A 17 -16.31 12.93 7.82
C ILE A 17 -17.03 13.06 6.47
N PRO A 18 -18.14 12.32 6.27
CA PRO A 18 -18.85 12.27 4.99
C PRO A 18 -19.58 13.57 4.64
N GLU A 19 -19.89 14.42 5.64
CA GLU A 19 -20.64 15.67 5.45
C GLU A 19 -19.92 16.74 4.61
N GLN A 20 -18.63 16.58 4.35
CA GLN A 20 -17.85 17.61 3.65
C GLN A 20 -18.05 17.54 2.13
N PRO A 21 -18.17 18.67 1.41
CA PRO A 21 -18.44 18.69 -0.04
C PRO A 21 -17.37 18.01 -0.89
N TRP A 22 -16.13 17.97 -0.39
CA TRP A 22 -14.98 17.34 -1.06
C TRP A 22 -14.83 15.85 -0.72
N SER A 23 -15.59 15.34 0.26
CA SER A 23 -15.37 14.01 0.83
C SER A 23 -15.55 12.91 -0.22
N GLU A 24 -16.65 12.97 -0.99
CA GLU A 24 -16.95 11.97 -2.02
C GLU A 24 -15.87 11.90 -3.12
N PHE A 25 -15.43 13.06 -3.62
CA PHE A 25 -14.38 13.13 -4.64
C PHE A 25 -13.04 12.59 -4.10
N VAL A 26 -12.66 12.98 -2.89
CA VAL A 26 -11.41 12.54 -2.26
C VAL A 26 -11.45 11.05 -1.92
N LEU A 27 -12.61 10.51 -1.53
CA LEU A 27 -12.80 9.09 -1.28
C LEU A 27 -12.58 8.28 -2.57
N VAL A 28 -13.25 8.64 -3.66
CA VAL A 28 -13.09 7.97 -4.96
C VAL A 28 -11.64 8.02 -5.44
N LEU A 29 -11.01 9.21 -5.40
CA LEU A 29 -9.61 9.38 -5.77
C LEU A 29 -8.71 8.49 -4.91
N SER A 30 -8.95 8.44 -3.61
CA SER A 30 -8.14 7.65 -2.68
C SER A 30 -8.27 6.16 -2.95
N VAL A 31 -9.49 5.65 -3.19
CA VAL A 31 -9.72 4.24 -3.55
C VAL A 31 -9.00 3.88 -4.84
N VAL A 32 -9.12 4.70 -5.90
CA VAL A 32 -8.43 4.47 -7.19
C VAL A 32 -6.91 4.44 -6.99
N MET A 33 -6.36 5.38 -6.22
CA MET A 33 -4.93 5.42 -5.94
C MET A 33 -4.47 4.21 -5.11
N ILE A 34 -5.23 3.80 -4.11
CA ILE A 34 -4.93 2.58 -3.33
C ILE A 34 -4.89 1.36 -4.24
N MET A 35 -5.86 1.19 -5.14
CA MET A 35 -5.86 0.08 -6.11
C MET A 35 -4.63 0.10 -7.02
N LEU A 36 -4.22 1.28 -7.52
CA LEU A 36 -3.01 1.42 -8.33
C LEU A 36 -1.75 1.08 -7.52
N PHE A 37 -1.68 1.53 -6.26
CA PHE A 37 -0.55 1.23 -5.38
C PHE A 37 -0.47 -0.23 -4.98
N VAL A 38 -1.59 -0.95 -4.90
CA VAL A 38 -1.58 -2.41 -4.71
C VAL A 38 -0.80 -3.09 -5.83
N PHE A 39 -1.02 -2.70 -7.09
CA PHE A 39 -0.24 -3.22 -8.22
C PHE A 39 1.24 -2.90 -8.11
N VAL A 40 1.60 -1.66 -7.76
CA VAL A 40 3.00 -1.24 -7.59
C VAL A 40 3.67 -2.03 -6.47
N ILE A 41 2.99 -2.25 -5.34
CA ILE A 41 3.50 -3.04 -4.21
C ILE A 41 3.76 -4.49 -4.63
N LEU A 42 2.85 -5.10 -5.40
CA LEU A 42 3.05 -6.46 -5.91
C LEU A 42 4.23 -6.55 -6.88
N LEU A 43 4.39 -5.55 -7.75
CA LEU A 43 5.50 -5.48 -8.70
C LEU A 43 6.84 -5.34 -7.95
N GLU A 44 6.93 -4.42 -6.99
CA GLU A 44 8.14 -4.24 -6.17
C GLU A 44 8.42 -5.49 -5.31
N TRP A 45 7.38 -6.13 -4.76
CA TRP A 45 7.54 -7.36 -3.99
C TRP A 45 8.08 -8.53 -4.84
N THR A 46 7.53 -8.73 -6.04
CA THR A 46 8.01 -9.76 -6.97
C THR A 46 9.43 -9.47 -7.45
N TRP A 47 9.74 -8.21 -7.73
CA TRP A 47 11.10 -7.77 -8.05
C TRP A 47 12.08 -8.04 -6.91
N LEU A 48 11.75 -7.67 -5.66
CA LEU A 48 12.56 -7.95 -4.48
C LEU A 48 12.73 -9.45 -4.23
N HIS A 49 11.70 -10.25 -4.49
CA HIS A 49 11.77 -11.70 -4.38
C HIS A 49 12.75 -12.30 -5.41
N HIS A 50 12.70 -11.82 -6.65
CA HIS A 50 13.59 -12.29 -7.71
C HIS A 50 15.04 -11.85 -7.46
N MET A 51 15.28 -10.57 -7.21
CA MET A 51 16.63 -10.03 -6.95
C MET A 51 17.24 -10.60 -5.67
N GLY A 52 16.44 -10.77 -4.62
CA GLY A 52 16.92 -11.33 -3.35
C GLY A 52 17.32 -12.81 -3.42
N LYS A 53 16.93 -13.56 -4.46
CA LYS A 53 17.39 -14.95 -4.68
C LYS A 53 18.81 -15.02 -5.22
N ALA A 54 19.20 -14.04 -6.04
CA ALA A 54 20.52 -13.98 -6.67
C ALA A 54 21.62 -13.44 -5.74
N GLN A 55 21.26 -13.03 -4.51
CA GLN A 55 22.21 -12.45 -3.56
C GLN A 55 22.76 -13.50 -2.59
N GLU A 56 24.09 -13.66 -2.60
CA GLU A 56 24.82 -14.58 -1.72
C GLU A 56 25.23 -13.91 -0.40
N ASP A 57 25.39 -12.59 -0.38
CA ASP A 57 25.71 -11.83 0.84
C ASP A 57 24.51 -11.82 1.81
N ALA A 58 24.73 -12.39 3.00
CA ALA A 58 23.74 -12.47 4.07
C ALA A 58 23.24 -11.09 4.55
N ALA A 59 24.11 -10.07 4.58
CA ALA A 59 23.74 -8.72 5.01
C ALA A 59 22.80 -8.05 3.99
N VAL A 60 23.06 -8.24 2.71
CA VAL A 60 22.21 -7.74 1.62
C VAL A 60 20.88 -8.50 1.59
N LYS A 61 20.91 -9.83 1.72
CA LYS A 61 19.71 -10.68 1.78
C LYS A 61 18.77 -10.31 2.93
N ALA A 62 19.32 -9.95 4.09
CA ALA A 62 18.55 -9.46 5.23
C ALA A 62 17.80 -8.14 4.90
N LYS A 63 18.42 -7.22 4.15
CA LYS A 63 17.76 -5.99 3.67
C LYS A 63 16.61 -6.31 2.72
N TYR A 64 16.79 -7.22 1.76
CA TYR A 64 15.72 -7.67 0.86
C TYR A 64 14.55 -8.31 1.63
N ASN A 65 14.83 -9.12 2.65
CA ASN A 65 13.79 -9.72 3.48
C ASN A 65 13.02 -8.69 4.29
N ARG A 66 13.69 -7.69 4.88
CA ARG A 66 13.03 -6.57 5.57
C ARG A 66 12.16 -5.75 4.61
N ALA A 67 12.67 -5.45 3.41
CA ALA A 67 11.89 -4.76 2.38
C ALA A 67 10.63 -5.56 2.02
N LYS A 68 10.76 -6.86 1.70
CA LYS A 68 9.62 -7.74 1.42
C LYS A 68 8.58 -7.72 2.55
N LEU A 69 9.01 -7.77 3.81
CA LEU A 69 8.10 -7.68 4.96
C LEU A 69 7.32 -6.36 4.96
N ILE A 70 8.00 -5.21 4.76
CA ILE A 70 7.36 -3.89 4.69
C ILE A 70 6.30 -3.87 3.58
N TYR A 71 6.64 -4.35 2.38
CA TYR A 71 5.70 -4.42 1.26
C TYR A 71 4.51 -5.34 1.54
N THR A 72 4.72 -6.49 2.16
CA THR A 72 3.64 -7.40 2.56
C THR A 72 2.71 -6.75 3.58
N VAL A 73 3.25 -6.06 4.59
CA VAL A 73 2.42 -5.35 5.59
C VAL A 73 1.59 -4.25 4.95
N LEU A 74 2.19 -3.46 4.04
CA LEU A 74 1.48 -2.40 3.33
C LEU A 74 0.39 -2.94 2.41
N PHE A 75 0.64 -4.06 1.74
CA PHE A 75 -0.37 -4.74 0.94
C PHE A 75 -1.58 -5.16 1.80
N VAL A 76 -1.34 -5.82 2.94
CA VAL A 76 -2.40 -6.24 3.86
C VAL A 76 -3.17 -5.03 4.41
N MET A 77 -2.47 -3.98 4.84
CA MET A 77 -3.12 -2.76 5.34
C MET A 77 -3.99 -2.08 4.27
N GLY A 78 -3.46 -1.90 3.06
CA GLY A 78 -4.21 -1.30 1.96
C GLY A 78 -5.46 -2.13 1.64
N PHE A 79 -5.34 -3.46 1.62
CA PHE A 79 -6.48 -4.35 1.43
C PHE A 79 -7.53 -4.20 2.54
N LEU A 80 -7.11 -4.20 3.81
CA LEU A 80 -8.03 -4.05 4.95
C LEU A 80 -8.77 -2.72 4.93
N ILE A 81 -8.06 -1.62 4.64
CA ILE A 81 -8.66 -0.28 4.57
C ILE A 81 -9.65 -0.20 3.40
N SER A 82 -9.27 -0.67 2.21
CA SER A 82 -10.20 -0.71 1.07
C SER A 82 -11.41 -1.61 1.35
N TYR A 83 -11.21 -2.78 1.94
CA TYR A 83 -12.30 -3.69 2.30
C TYR A 83 -13.26 -3.06 3.32
N TRP A 84 -12.73 -2.38 4.33
CA TRP A 84 -13.55 -1.70 5.35
C TRP A 84 -14.34 -0.53 4.78
N ILE A 85 -13.75 0.24 3.86
CA ILE A 85 -14.42 1.37 3.21
C ILE A 85 -15.51 0.93 2.23
N LEU A 86 -15.36 -0.26 1.63
CA LEU A 86 -16.33 -0.80 0.67
C LEU A 86 -17.49 -1.59 1.33
N LEU A 87 -17.43 -1.83 2.64
CA LEU A 87 -18.49 -2.47 3.44
C LEU A 87 -19.52 -1.43 3.91
#